data_AF-M1A1X6-F1
#
_entry.id   AF-M1A1X6-F1
#
_cell.length_a   1.000
_cell.length_b   1.000
_cell.length_c   1.000
_cell.angle_alpha   90.00
_cell.angle_beta   90.00
_cell.angle_gamma   90.00
#
_symmetry.space_group_name_H-M   'P 1'
#
loop_
_entity.id
_entity.type
_entity.pdbx_description
1 polymer ?
#
loop_
_entity_poly.entity_id
_entity_poly.type
_entity_poly.pdbx_seq_one_letter_code
_entity_poly.pdbx_strand_id
1 'polypeptide(L)'
;MKAQDENSLSRQTRASSLAKESKSDFLALVGDMNNEKYPIYMTGPLLYTLCTAVIDLDEKILTIIEGNPKEKQESYVFSLS
;
A
#
# COMPACT_ATOMS: atom_id res chain seq x y z
N MET A 1 6.34 5.95 22.59
CA MET A 1 6.90 6.42 21.31
C MET A 1 7.79 5.39 20.62
N LYS A 2 8.73 4.69 21.29
CA LYS A 2 9.64 3.70 20.64
C LYS A 2 9.00 2.68 19.68
N ALA A 3 7.84 2.11 20.02
CA ALA A 3 7.17 1.13 19.16
C ALA A 3 6.62 1.70 17.84
N GLN A 4 6.30 3.00 17.77
CA GLN A 4 5.90 3.66 16.52
C GLN A 4 7.10 3.88 15.60
N ASP A 5 8.28 4.15 16.18
CA ASP A 5 9.51 4.30 15.41
C ASP A 5 9.92 2.94 14.82
N GLU A 6 9.79 1.85 15.58
CA GLU A 6 10.08 0.49 15.12
C GLU A 6 9.17 0.02 13.99
N ASN A 7 7.85 0.23 14.11
CA ASN A 7 6.91 -0.22 13.07
C ASN A 7 7.06 0.59 11.76
N SER A 8 7.40 1.87 11.87
CA SER A 8 7.55 2.77 10.73
C SER A 8 8.86 2.46 10.02
N LEU A 9 9.94 2.28 10.77
CA LEU A 9 11.24 1.89 10.23
C LEU A 9 11.17 0.53 9.55
N SER A 10 10.54 -0.47 10.18
CA SER A 10 10.36 -1.82 9.60
C SER A 10 9.67 -1.76 8.23
N ARG A 11 8.55 -1.03 8.14
CA ARG A 11 7.79 -0.88 6.89
C ARG A 11 8.57 -0.09 5.83
N GLN A 12 9.29 0.96 6.25
CA GLN A 12 10.14 1.73 5.35
C GLN A 12 11.28 0.88 4.78
N THR A 13 12.01 0.13 5.62
CA THR A 13 13.07 -0.79 5.17
C THR A 13 12.52 -1.81 4.19
N ARG A 14 11.34 -2.40 4.48
CA ARG A 14 10.68 -3.34 3.58
C ARG A 14 10.30 -2.67 2.24
N ALA A 15 9.66 -1.51 2.27
CA ALA A 15 9.29 -0.77 1.07
C ALA A 15 10.51 -0.41 0.22
N SER A 16 11.62 0.00 0.85
CA SER A 16 12.88 0.31 0.15
C SER A 16 13.47 -0.91 -0.58
N SER A 17 13.28 -2.12 -0.05
CA SER A 17 13.80 -3.35 -0.65
C SER A 17 13.02 -3.89 -1.87
N LEU A 18 11.82 -3.37 -2.11
CA LEU A 18 10.92 -3.86 -3.16
C LEU A 18 11.04 -3.02 -4.44
N ALA A 19 10.78 -3.66 -5.59
CA ALA A 19 10.76 -3.00 -6.90
C ALA A 19 9.68 -1.91 -6.98
N LYS A 20 9.88 -0.93 -7.87
CA LYS A 20 9.03 0.27 -8.04
C LYS A 20 9.01 0.74 -9.50
N GLU A 21 9.07 -0.20 -10.44
CA GLU A 21 9.26 0.10 -11.87
C GLU A 21 7.93 0.18 -12.63
N SER A 22 6.86 -0.41 -12.07
CA SER A 22 5.54 -0.49 -12.68
C SER A 22 4.41 -0.25 -11.67
N LYS A 23 3.20 0.07 -12.17
CA LYS A 23 1.98 0.12 -11.34
C LYS A 23 1.78 -1.17 -10.54
N SER A 24 2.01 -2.33 -11.15
CA SER A 24 1.94 -3.64 -10.47
C SER A 24 2.96 -3.77 -9.34
N ASP A 25 4.18 -3.25 -9.49
CA ASP A 25 5.18 -3.29 -8.41
C ASP A 25 4.73 -2.44 -7.22
N PHE A 26 4.19 -1.24 -7.49
CA PHE A 26 3.67 -0.38 -6.43
C PHE A 26 2.50 -1.05 -5.69
N LEU A 27 1.54 -1.63 -6.42
CA LEU A 27 0.42 -2.35 -5.81
C LEU A 27 0.90 -3.55 -4.97
N ALA A 28 1.86 -4.32 -5.47
CA ALA A 28 2.46 -5.43 -4.73
C ALA A 28 3.21 -4.96 -3.48
N LEU A 29 3.90 -3.81 -3.55
CA LEU A 29 4.61 -3.21 -2.43
C LEU A 29 3.64 -2.78 -1.32
N VAL A 30 2.60 -2.02 -1.64
CA VAL A 30 1.65 -1.54 -0.62
C VAL A 30 0.70 -2.65 -0.14
N GLY A 31 0.59 -3.74 -0.90
CA GLY A 31 -0.07 -4.98 -0.53
C GLY A 31 0.83 -6.02 0.20
N ASP A 32 2.08 -5.68 0.51
CA ASP A 32 3.05 -6.62 1.11
C ASP A 32 2.68 -6.97 2.57
N MET A 33 2.47 -8.26 2.80
CA MET A 33 2.14 -8.85 4.12
C MET A 33 3.28 -9.70 4.70
N ASN A 34 4.49 -9.62 4.14
CA ASN A 34 5.57 -10.56 4.45
C ASN A 34 6.18 -10.39 5.85
N ASN A 35 5.87 -9.31 6.57
CA ASN A 35 6.29 -9.15 7.96
C ASN A 35 5.11 -9.46 8.88
N GLU A 36 5.23 -10.49 9.72
CA GLU A 36 4.14 -10.95 10.60
C GLU A 36 3.73 -9.91 11.65
N LYS A 37 4.64 -9.02 12.06
CA LYS A 37 4.41 -8.05 13.14
C LYS A 37 4.04 -6.67 12.61
N TYR A 38 4.73 -6.22 11.57
CA TYR A 38 4.58 -4.89 10.97
C TYR A 38 4.56 -4.98 9.44
N PRO A 39 3.55 -5.64 8.84
CA PRO A 39 3.40 -5.67 7.39
C PRO A 39 3.16 -4.26 6.83
N ILE A 40 3.41 -4.06 5.54
CA ILE A 40 3.03 -2.79 4.90
C ILE A 40 1.50 -2.75 4.80
N TYR A 41 0.89 -3.83 4.31
CA TYR A 41 -0.55 -4.00 4.34
C TYR A 41 -1.01 -4.51 5.71
N MET A 42 -1.55 -3.62 6.53
CA MET A 42 -1.93 -3.94 7.92
C MET A 42 -3.32 -4.58 7.98
N THR A 43 -3.38 -5.75 8.62
CA THR A 43 -4.64 -6.41 8.99
C THR A 43 -4.66 -6.67 10.48
N GLY A 44 -5.60 -6.09 11.21
CA GLY A 44 -5.73 -6.28 12.65
C GLY A 44 -6.86 -5.45 13.26
N PRO A 45 -7.25 -5.72 14.52
CA PRO A 45 -8.39 -5.07 15.17
C PRO A 45 -8.13 -3.60 15.55
N LEU A 46 -6.87 -3.22 15.75
CA LEU A 46 -6.46 -1.87 16.16
C LEU A 46 -5.75 -1.08 15.05
N LEU A 47 -4.97 -1.77 14.22
CA LEU A 47 -4.22 -1.18 13.12
C LEU A 47 -4.61 -1.91 11.83
N TYR A 48 -5.15 -1.16 10.88
CA TYR A 48 -5.77 -1.71 9.68
C TYR A 48 -5.60 -0.76 8.50
N THR A 49 -5.24 -1.30 7.33
CA THR A 49 -5.22 -0.53 6.07
C THR A 49 -6.63 -0.45 5.50
N LEU A 50 -7.26 0.72 5.58
CA LEU A 50 -8.64 0.92 5.13
C LEU A 50 -8.78 0.88 3.60
N CYS A 51 -7.89 1.58 2.90
CA CYS A 51 -7.85 1.61 1.44
C CYS A 51 -6.45 1.94 0.95
N THR A 52 -6.22 1.72 -0.34
CA THR A 52 -5.06 2.19 -1.08
C THR A 52 -5.51 3.20 -2.12
N ALA A 53 -4.83 4.34 -2.20
CA ALA A 53 -5.02 5.33 -3.26
C ALA A 53 -3.83 5.31 -4.21
N VAL A 54 -4.08 5.21 -5.51
CA VAL A 54 -3.07 5.30 -6.57
C VAL A 54 -3.39 6.50 -7.44
N ILE A 55 -2.43 7.39 -7.59
CA ILE A 55 -2.54 8.56 -8.45
C ILE A 55 -1.65 8.29 -9.66
N ASP A 56 -2.27 8.04 -10.80
CA ASP A 56 -1.60 7.94 -12.09
C ASP A 56 -1.62 9.32 -12.75
N LEU A 57 -0.45 9.96 -12.85
CA LEU A 57 -0.33 11.31 -13.37
C LEU A 57 -0.31 11.35 -14.90
N ASP A 58 0.13 10.27 -15.55
CA ASP A 58 0.18 10.16 -17.01
C ASP A 58 -1.24 9.97 -17.56
N GLU A 59 -2.01 9.08 -16.92
CA GLU A 59 -3.42 8.85 -17.26
C GLU A 59 -4.36 9.90 -16.66
N LYS A 60 -3.88 10.71 -15.70
CA LYS A 60 -4.67 11.69 -14.92
C LYS A 60 -5.82 11.04 -14.17
N ILE A 61 -5.54 9.94 -13.48
CA ILE A 61 -6.53 9.13 -12.77
C ILE A 61 -6.16 8.99 -11.29
N LEU A 62 -7.15 9.12 -10.41
CA LEU A 62 -7.09 8.66 -9.02
C LEU A 62 -7.88 7.37 -8.88
N THR A 63 -7.25 6.31 -8.40
CA THR A 63 -7.88 5.02 -8.12
C THR A 63 -7.90 4.77 -6.61
N ILE A 64 -9.04 4.33 -6.08
CA ILE A 64 -9.17 3.81 -4.70
C ILE A 64 -9.43 2.31 -4.77
N ILE A 65 -8.64 1.54 -4.02
CA ILE A 65 -8.73 0.09 -3.92
C ILE A 65 -9.06 -0.26 -2.47
N GLU A 66 -10.16 -0.98 -2.25
CA GLU A 66 -10.58 -1.47 -0.92
C GLU A 66 -10.12 -2.91 -0.69
N GLY A 67 -9.44 -3.16 0.44
CA GLY A 67 -8.79 -4.45 0.70
C GLY A 67 -7.35 -4.49 0.20
N ASN A 68 -6.76 -5.69 0.10
CA ASN A 68 -5.35 -5.82 -0.28
C ASN A 68 -5.19 -5.56 -1.80
N PRO A 69 -4.47 -4.49 -2.20
CA PRO A 69 -4.28 -4.13 -3.61
C PRO A 69 -3.48 -5.16 -4.42
N LYS A 70 -2.78 -6.10 -3.77
CA LYS A 70 -2.11 -7.22 -4.44
C LYS A 70 -3.08 -8.25 -5.02
N GLU A 71 -4.28 -8.36 -4.45
CA GLU A 71 -5.24 -9.44 -4.76
C GLU A 71 -6.57 -8.91 -5.34
N LYS A 72 -6.78 -7.59 -5.34
CA LYS A 72 -8.07 -6.98 -5.65
C LYS A 72 -8.04 -6.09 -6.89
N GLN A 73 -9.22 -5.96 -7.49
CA GLN A 73 -9.49 -4.98 -8.54
C GLN A 73 -9.82 -3.61 -7.94
N GLU A 74 -9.75 -2.59 -8.79
CA GLU A 74 -10.02 -1.19 -8.47
C GLU A 74 -11.48 -1.01 -8.02
N SER A 75 -11.71 -0.35 -6.87
CA SER A 75 -13.06 -0.12 -6.33
C SER A 75 -13.70 1.15 -6.89
N TYR A 76 -12.91 2.22 -6.97
CA TYR A 76 -13.34 3.51 -7.52
C TYR A 76 -12.23 4.11 -8.38
N VAL A 77 -12.63 4.72 -9.50
CA VAL A 77 -11.72 5.37 -10.45
C VAL A 77 -12.27 6.75 -10.76
N PHE A 78 -11.46 7.78 -10.54
CA PHE A 78 -11.80 9.19 -10.74
C PHE A 78 -10.87 9.81 -11.76
N SER A 79 -11.43 10.54 -12.72
CA SER A 79 -10.63 11.41 -13.60
C SER A 79 -10.21 12.66 -12.83
N LEU A 80 -8.97 13.12 -13.04
CA LEU A 80 -8.42 14.36 -12.49
C LEU A 80 -8.58 15.56 -13.44
N SER A 81 -9.32 15.36 -14.55
CA SER A 81 -9.61 16.37 -15.58
C SER A 81 -10.70 17.36 -15.18
#